data_AF-A0A3C1BLK1-F1
#
_entry.id   AF-A0A3C1BLK1-F1
#
_cell.length_a   1.000
_cell.length_b   1.000
_cell.length_c   1.000
_cell.angle_alpha   90.00
_cell.angle_beta   90.00
_cell.angle_gamma   90.00
#
_symmetry.space_group_name_H-M   'P 1'
#
loop_
_entity.id
_entity.type
_entity.pdbx_description
1 polymer ?
#
loop_
_entity_poly.entity_id
_entity_poly.type
_entity_poly.pdbx_seq_one_letter_code
_entity_poly.pdbx_strand_id
1 'polypeptide(L)'
;RYWGCPIPMIHCPDCGAVPVPRADLPVTLPEDVSFDAPGNPLDRHPDWKHTTCPKCGGDAMRESDTFDTFVDSSWYYARFTGLDADAPTDRAATDYWMSVDQYIGGIEHAI
;
A
#
# COMPACT_ATOMS: atom_id res chain seq x y z
N ARG A 1 -7.09 -6.16 6.67
CA ARG A 1 -7.40 -7.42 5.92
C ARG A 1 -6.07 -7.97 5.40
N TYR A 2 -5.97 -9.24 5.00
CA TYR A 2 -4.70 -9.73 4.44
C TYR A 2 -4.46 -9.31 3.00
N TRP A 3 -5.44 -9.53 2.11
CA TRP A 3 -5.25 -9.30 0.68
C TRP A 3 -5.52 -7.85 0.30
N GLY A 4 -4.46 -7.04 0.31
CA GLY A 4 -4.46 -5.63 -0.10
C GLY A 4 -3.05 -5.05 -0.01
N CYS A 5 -2.85 -3.83 -0.50
CA CYS A 5 -1.56 -3.14 -0.43
C CYS A 5 -1.19 -2.83 1.05
N PRO A 6 -0.06 -3.34 1.58
CA PRO A 6 0.38 -3.00 2.93
C PRO A 6 0.59 -1.49 3.09
N ILE A 7 0.07 -0.92 4.17
CA ILE A 7 0.29 0.50 4.47
C ILE A 7 1.76 0.69 4.86
N PRO A 8 2.54 1.56 4.18
CA PRO A 8 3.98 1.69 4.39
C PRO A 8 4.30 2.56 5.63
N MET A 9 3.74 2.19 6.78
CA MET A 9 3.94 2.84 8.08
C MET A 9 4.49 1.83 9.09
N ILE A 10 5.26 2.34 10.04
CA ILE A 10 5.85 1.62 11.17
C ILE A 10 5.44 2.34 12.45
N HIS A 11 4.97 1.57 13.44
CA HIS A 11 4.63 2.03 14.78
C HIS A 11 5.80 1.77 15.72
N CYS A 12 6.42 2.84 16.20
CA CYS A 12 7.52 2.80 17.17
C CYS A 12 7.04 3.34 18.54
N PRO A 13 7.33 2.65 19.66
CA PRO A 13 6.95 3.11 21.00
C PRO A 13 7.49 4.50 21.35
N ASP A 14 8.71 4.84 20.89
CA ASP A 14 9.38 6.10 21.21
C ASP A 14 9.12 7.21 20.19
N CYS A 15 8.93 6.84 18.92
CA CYS A 15 8.83 7.79 17.80
C CYS A 15 7.40 8.00 17.28
N GLY A 16 6.44 7.16 17.67
CA GLY A 16 5.09 7.12 17.11
C GLY A 16 5.05 6.46 15.72
N ALA A 17 4.10 6.90 14.90
CA ALA A 17 3.97 6.45 13.52
C ALA A 17 5.05 7.10 12.63
N VAL A 18 5.88 6.28 11.99
CA VAL A 18 6.96 6.71 11.10
C VAL A 18 6.81 6.02 9.74
N PRO A 19 7.06 6.71 8.61
CA PRO A 19 6.96 6.10 7.30
C PRO A 19 8.09 5.10 7.06
N VAL A 20 7.81 4.07 6.28
CA VAL A 20 8.84 3.19 5.72
C VAL A 20 9.76 4.02 4.82
N PRO A 21 11.10 3.87 4.90
CA PRO A 21 12.02 4.55 4.01
C PRO A 21 11.74 4.22 2.54
N ARG A 22 11.87 5.21 1.65
CA ARG A 22 11.59 5.00 0.20
C ARG A 22 12.41 3.88 -0.43
N ALA A 23 13.65 3.67 0.04
CA ALA A 23 14.54 2.62 -0.44
C ALA A 23 14.09 1.20 -0.02
N ASP A 24 13.23 1.10 1.00
CA ASP A 24 12.71 -0.17 1.52
C ASP A 24 11.32 -0.49 0.96
N LEU A 25 10.83 0.32 0.01
CA LEU A 25 9.61 0.02 -0.74
C LEU A 25 9.91 -0.94 -1.90
N PRO A 26 8.97 -1.83 -2.26
CA PRO A 26 7.66 -2.02 -1.64
C PRO A 26 7.71 -2.86 -0.36
N VAL A 27 6.78 -2.61 0.57
CA VAL A 27 6.48 -3.57 1.64
C VAL A 27 5.61 -4.67 1.02
N THR A 28 6.15 -5.88 0.90
CA THR A 28 5.45 -7.02 0.29
C THR A 28 4.69 -7.83 1.35
N LEU A 29 3.54 -8.38 0.97
CA LEU A 29 2.82 -9.33 1.82
C LEU A 29 3.63 -10.63 2.01
N PRO A 30 3.56 -11.27 3.20
CA PRO A 30 4.14 -12.58 3.41
C PRO A 30 3.30 -13.64 2.70
N GLU A 31 3.94 -14.60 2.02
CA GLU A 31 3.23 -15.66 1.29
C GLU A 31 2.72 -16.78 2.21
N ASP A 32 3.31 -16.91 3.39
CA ASP A 32 3.10 -17.97 4.38
C ASP A 32 2.13 -17.57 5.50
N VAL A 33 0.88 -17.25 5.14
CA VAL A 33 -0.19 -16.91 6.10
C VAL A 33 -1.20 -18.03 6.31
N SER A 34 -1.69 -18.16 7.55
CA SER A 34 -2.85 -19.00 7.89
C SER A 34 -4.14 -18.18 8.03
N PHE A 35 -5.25 -18.76 7.59
CA PHE A 35 -6.60 -18.20 7.69
C PHE A 35 -7.49 -18.95 8.69
N ASP A 36 -6.91 -19.81 9.53
CA ASP A 36 -7.65 -20.72 10.42
C ASP A 36 -8.40 -19.98 11.56
N ALA A 37 -8.03 -18.73 11.82
CA ALA A 37 -8.65 -17.90 12.85
C ALA A 37 -9.25 -16.61 12.25
N PRO A 38 -10.41 -16.14 12.74
CA PRO A 38 -11.02 -14.90 12.29
C PRO A 38 -10.17 -13.68 12.68
N GLY A 39 -10.21 -12.61 11.89
CA GLY A 39 -9.42 -11.39 12.11
C GLY A 39 -8.35 -11.18 11.04
N ASN A 40 -7.42 -10.26 11.27
CA ASN A 40 -6.35 -9.95 10.33
C ASN A 40 -5.18 -10.97 10.46
N PRO A 41 -4.85 -11.75 9.42
CA PRO A 41 -3.73 -12.68 9.45
C PRO A 41 -2.38 -12.01 9.72
N LEU A 42 -2.17 -10.77 9.25
CA LEU A 42 -0.91 -10.05 9.41
C LEU A 42 -0.58 -9.73 10.87
N ASP A 43 -1.59 -9.49 11.71
CA ASP A 43 -1.41 -9.27 13.16
C ASP A 43 -0.82 -10.47 13.88
N ARG A 44 -1.07 -11.66 13.36
CA ARG A 44 -0.67 -12.93 13.97
C ARG A 44 0.54 -13.56 13.30
N HIS A 45 0.99 -12.98 12.19
CA HIS A 45 2.19 -13.47 11.52
C HIS A 45 3.37 -13.37 12.49
N PRO A 46 4.13 -14.46 12.72
CA PRO A 46 5.15 -14.52 13.76
C PRO A 46 6.25 -13.47 13.55
N ASP A 47 6.70 -13.29 12.30
CA ASP A 47 7.88 -12.45 12.03
C ASP A 47 7.60 -11.19 11.19
N TRP A 48 6.75 -11.27 10.16
CA TRP A 48 6.55 -10.19 9.17
C TRP A 48 6.27 -8.80 9.77
N LYS A 49 5.45 -8.73 10.81
CA LYS A 49 5.07 -7.46 11.44
C LYS A 49 6.20 -6.84 12.25
N HIS A 50 7.22 -7.60 12.66
CA HIS A 50 8.31 -7.09 13.47
C HIS A 50 9.37 -6.44 12.59
N THR A 51 9.83 -5.25 13.00
CA THR A 51 10.84 -4.48 12.27
C THR A 51 11.58 -3.55 13.23
N THR A 52 12.55 -2.80 12.71
CA THR A 52 13.21 -1.72 13.46
C THR A 52 12.67 -0.36 13.04
N CYS A 53 12.68 0.60 13.97
CA CYS A 53 12.30 1.97 13.71
C CYS A 53 13.40 2.67 12.90
N PRO A 54 13.11 3.21 11.70
CA PRO A 54 14.11 3.90 10.89
C PRO A 54 14.63 5.20 11.50
N LYS A 55 13.94 5.74 12.51
CA LYS A 55 14.30 7.01 13.17
C LYS A 55 15.23 6.82 14.38
N CYS A 56 15.03 5.78 15.19
CA CYS A 56 15.80 5.57 16.42
C CYS A 56 16.52 4.21 16.49
N GLY A 57 16.26 3.29 15.57
CA GLY A 57 16.85 1.95 15.54
C GLY A 57 16.26 0.94 16.51
N GLY A 58 15.34 1.35 17.41
CA GLY A 58 14.68 0.45 18.36
C GLY A 58 13.65 -0.48 17.71
N ASP A 59 13.19 -1.47 18.49
CA ASP A 59 12.16 -2.41 18.05
C ASP A 59 10.83 -1.69 17.73
N ALA A 60 10.21 -2.10 16.63
CA ALA A 60 8.97 -1.50 16.13
C ALA A 60 8.11 -2.54 15.42
N MET A 61 6.88 -2.15 15.08
CA MET A 61 5.94 -3.00 14.35
C MET A 61 5.48 -2.31 13.07
N ARG A 62 5.36 -3.04 11.97
CA ARG A 62 4.72 -2.55 10.75
C ARG A 62 3.23 -2.32 11.00
N GLU A 63 2.64 -1.38 10.27
CA GLU A 63 1.19 -1.34 10.10
C GLU A 63 0.74 -2.66 9.46
N SER A 64 -0.22 -3.32 10.09
CA SER A 64 -0.75 -4.61 9.66
C SER A 64 -2.03 -4.47 8.88
N ASP A 65 -2.66 -3.29 8.91
CA ASP A 65 -3.74 -2.97 7.99
C ASP A 65 -3.23 -2.74 6.56
N THR A 66 -4.12 -3.01 5.62
CA THR A 66 -3.92 -2.82 4.19
C THR A 66 -4.82 -1.70 3.71
N PHE A 67 -4.39 -0.96 2.70
CA PHE A 67 -5.29 -0.06 2.00
C PHE A 67 -6.50 -0.82 1.44
N ASP A 68 -7.65 -0.14 1.42
CA ASP A 68 -8.83 -0.65 0.74
C ASP A 68 -8.62 -0.64 -0.78
N THR A 69 -9.30 -1.53 -1.48
CA THR A 69 -9.21 -1.68 -2.94
C THR A 69 -9.57 -0.38 -3.71
N PHE A 70 -10.37 0.51 -3.10
CA PHE A 70 -10.67 1.81 -3.69
C PHE A 70 -9.46 2.75 -3.74
N VAL A 71 -8.44 2.53 -2.92
CA VAL A 71 -7.16 3.25 -3.09
C VAL A 71 -6.55 2.87 -4.42
N ASP A 72 -6.50 1.59 -4.78
CA ASP A 72 -5.91 1.13 -6.04
C ASP A 72 -6.72 1.64 -7.25
N SER A 73 -8.05 1.57 -7.19
CA SER A 73 -8.92 2.02 -8.29
C SER A 73 -9.07 3.55 -8.37
N SER A 74 -8.60 4.31 -7.38
CA SER A 74 -8.69 5.78 -7.40
C SER A 74 -7.74 6.46 -8.39
N TRP A 75 -6.70 5.76 -8.88
CA TRP A 75 -5.65 6.37 -9.71
C TRP A 75 -5.13 5.49 -10.86
N TYR A 76 -5.62 4.26 -11.02
CA TYR A 76 -5.14 3.32 -12.05
C TYR A 76 -5.20 3.89 -13.48
N TYR A 77 -6.18 4.74 -13.78
CA TYR A 77 -6.31 5.39 -15.09
C TYR A 77 -5.13 6.34 -15.39
N ALA A 78 -4.58 7.01 -14.37
CA ALA A 78 -3.38 7.83 -14.52
C ALA A 78 -2.14 6.96 -14.70
N ARG A 79 -2.08 5.80 -14.01
CA ARG A 79 -1.00 4.81 -14.19
C ARG A 79 -0.95 4.26 -15.62
N PHE A 80 -2.09 4.11 -16.31
CA PHE A 80 -2.09 3.65 -17.70
C PHE A 80 -1.45 4.63 -18.70
N THR A 81 -1.28 5.89 -18.34
CA THR A 81 -0.62 6.88 -19.21
C THR A 81 0.88 6.59 -19.39
N GLY A 82 1.51 5.90 -18.44
CA GLY A 82 2.92 5.50 -18.49
C GLY A 82 3.28 4.43 -17.44
N LEU A 83 4.07 3.44 -17.85
CA LEU A 83 4.37 2.24 -17.05
C LEU A 83 5.79 2.22 -16.45
N ASP A 84 6.36 3.40 -16.17
CA ASP A 84 7.68 3.51 -15.54
C ASP A 84 7.71 2.79 -14.18
N ALA A 85 8.66 1.89 -13.97
CA ALA A 85 8.78 1.12 -12.74
C ALA A 85 9.22 1.97 -11.53
N ASP A 86 9.93 3.08 -11.75
CA ASP A 86 10.56 3.89 -10.69
C ASP A 86 9.70 5.08 -10.23
N ALA A 87 8.58 5.34 -10.91
CA ALA A 87 7.66 6.42 -10.62
C ALA A 87 6.20 5.94 -10.65
N PRO A 88 5.31 6.44 -9.77
CA PRO A 88 3.89 6.07 -9.81
C PRO A 88 3.22 6.52 -11.11
N THR A 89 3.53 7.73 -11.59
CA THR A 89 3.04 8.28 -12.87
C THR A 89 4.13 9.09 -13.56
N ASP A 90 3.99 9.29 -14.87
CA ASP A 90 4.77 10.27 -15.64
C ASP A 90 3.91 11.50 -15.90
N ARG A 91 4.40 12.66 -15.46
CA ARG A 91 3.69 13.93 -15.61
C ARG A 91 3.47 14.30 -17.07
N ALA A 92 4.48 14.13 -17.94
CA ALA A 92 4.36 14.50 -19.34
C ALA A 92 3.35 13.61 -20.07
N ALA A 93 3.36 12.31 -19.78
CA ALA A 93 2.39 11.37 -20.32
C ALA A 93 0.98 11.64 -19.79
N THR A 94 0.85 11.94 -18.48
CA THR A 94 -0.44 12.29 -17.86
C THR A 94 -1.01 13.56 -18.49
N ASP A 95 -0.20 14.61 -18.67
CA ASP A 95 -0.64 15.87 -19.28
C ASP A 95 -1.08 15.71 -20.74
N TYR A 96 -0.54 14.71 -21.46
CA TYR A 96 -0.92 14.41 -22.84
C TYR A 96 -2.19 13.56 -22.94
N TRP A 97 -2.30 12.49 -22.14
CA TRP A 97 -3.37 11.50 -22.24
C TRP A 97 -4.62 11.82 -21.42
N MET A 98 -4.50 12.64 -20.38
CA MET A 98 -5.61 13.00 -19.49
C MET A 98 -6.18 14.38 -19.84
N SER A 99 -7.44 14.68 -19.52
CA SER A 99 -8.45 13.85 -18.82
C SER A 99 -9.05 12.73 -19.68
N VAL A 100 -9.65 11.72 -19.03
CA VAL A 100 -10.40 10.65 -19.72
C VAL A 100 -11.57 11.25 -20.53
N ASP A 101 -11.56 11.08 -21.84
CA ASP A 101 -12.62 11.60 -22.73
C ASP A 101 -13.98 10.94 -22.52
N GLN A 102 -13.96 9.61 -22.38
CA GLN A 102 -15.16 8.80 -22.19
C GLN A 102 -14.84 7.69 -21.20
N TYR A 103 -15.59 7.67 -20.10
CA TYR A 103 -15.57 6.58 -19.13
C TYR A 103 -16.91 5.84 -19.20
N ILE A 104 -16.87 4.51 -19.27
CA ILE A 104 -18.06 3.65 -19.34
C ILE A 104 -18.02 2.72 -18.13
N GLY A 105 -19.03 2.83 -17.25
CA GLY A 105 -19.09 2.06 -16.02
C GLY A 105 -20.53 1.87 -15.56
N GLY A 106 -20.73 0.95 -14.62
CA GLY A 106 -22.02 0.71 -14.00
C GLY A 106 -22.34 1.74 -12.90
N ILE A 107 -23.64 1.93 -12.64
CA ILE A 107 -24.15 2.92 -11.67
C ILE A 107 -23.79 2.55 -10.22
N GLU A 108 -23.44 1.30 -9.96
CA GLU A 108 -23.00 0.81 -8.65
C GLU A 108 -21.72 1.48 -8.14
N HIS A 109 -20.94 2.12 -9.02
CA HIS A 109 -19.72 2.85 -8.70
C HIS A 109 -19.91 4.38 -8.65
N ALA A 110 -21.15 4.87 -8.54
CA ALA A 110 -21.45 6.31 -8.60
C ALA A 110 -21.04 7.12 -7.36
N ILE A 111 -20.81 6.47 -6.20
CA ILE A 111 -20.46 7.10 -4.91
C ILE A 111 -19.26 6.40 -4.30
#